data_AF-A0A7I8DGR9-F1
#
_entry.id   AF-A0A7I8DGR9-F1
#
_cell.length_a   1.000
_cell.length_b   1.000
_cell.length_c   1.000
_cell.angle_alpha   90.00
_cell.angle_beta   90.00
_cell.angle_gamma   90.00
#
_symmetry.space_group_name_H-M   'P 1'
#
loop_
_entity.id
_entity.type
_entity.pdbx_description
1 polymer ?
#
loop_
_entity_poly.entity_id
_entity_poly.type
_entity_poly.pdbx_seq_one_letter_code
_entity_poly.pdbx_strand_id
1 'polypeptide(L)'
;MRLFDWIKRKTSTSTRTFKGEEQRNEEKHETIATTLGELAKNEHTYWKFSQSQSGRSAEPVYIQYIAGEVTIAEDDEKFLSFVNEDNIAKCYMYGDVLTKFCFDMQNENFVKICDEKYHYIGGGLGEYESQKLLVEANYSLKEMDTIVMLIKMVKQPSTFISFYKSFYGPNLEQRLRKYEYNETADFMSYIRENHAYDSLEGAKEIINKIDAISKEFLESR
;
A
#
# COMPACT_ATOMS: atom_id res chain seq x y z
N MET A 1 -14.96 -15.42 -3.23
CA MET A 1 -15.20 -14.95 -4.61
C MET A 1 -14.16 -13.87 -4.91
N ARG A 2 -13.15 -14.15 -5.74
CA ARG A 2 -11.96 -13.29 -5.93
C ARG A 2 -12.24 -12.24 -7.01
N LEU A 3 -11.69 -11.03 -6.85
CA LEU A 3 -11.81 -9.89 -7.77
C LEU A 3 -11.22 -10.18 -9.18
N PHE A 4 -10.41 -11.24 -9.31
CA PHE A 4 -9.86 -11.72 -10.58
C PHE A 4 -10.88 -12.39 -11.52
N ASP A 5 -12.08 -12.74 -11.05
CA ASP A 5 -13.10 -13.39 -11.90
C ASP A 5 -13.92 -12.40 -12.76
N TRP A 6 -13.83 -11.09 -12.49
CA TRP A 6 -14.68 -10.08 -13.15
C TRP A 6 -14.16 -9.63 -14.53
N ILE A 7 -12.86 -9.79 -14.80
CA ILE A 7 -12.23 -9.29 -16.05
C ILE A 7 -12.35 -10.30 -17.21
N LYS A 8 -12.73 -11.56 -16.96
CA LYS A 8 -12.80 -12.60 -18.02
C LYS A 8 -14.15 -12.78 -18.71
N ARG A 9 -15.18 -12.00 -18.37
CA ARG A 9 -16.52 -12.14 -18.99
C ARG A 9 -16.93 -10.91 -19.79
N LYS A 10 -16.26 -10.66 -20.92
CA LYS A 10 -16.86 -9.96 -22.09
C LYS A 10 -15.91 -9.94 -23.29
N THR A 11 -15.68 -11.09 -23.92
CA THR A 11 -15.34 -11.18 -25.35
C THR A 11 -15.59 -12.60 -25.84
N SER A 12 -16.81 -12.86 -26.31
CA SER A 12 -17.14 -14.05 -27.09
C SER A 12 -17.62 -13.60 -28.46
N THR A 13 -16.75 -13.62 -29.48
CA THR A 13 -17.13 -14.12 -30.81
C THR A 13 -15.92 -14.25 -31.74
N SER A 14 -16.04 -15.23 -32.63
CA SER A 14 -15.30 -15.45 -33.87
C SER A 14 -14.07 -16.37 -33.81
N THR A 15 -14.38 -17.66 -34.01
CA THR A 15 -13.54 -18.71 -34.57
C THR A 15 -12.75 -18.26 -35.80
N ARG A 16 -11.42 -18.42 -35.75
CA ARG A 16 -10.59 -18.66 -36.93
C ARG A 16 -9.42 -19.56 -36.53
N THR A 17 -9.44 -20.78 -37.03
CA THR A 17 -8.36 -21.78 -36.97
C THR A 17 -7.11 -21.24 -37.64
N PHE A 18 -6.02 -21.16 -36.88
CA PHE A 18 -4.66 -21.14 -37.39
C PHE A 18 -3.87 -22.27 -36.72
N LYS A 19 -3.42 -23.23 -37.53
CA LYS A 19 -2.36 -24.17 -37.17
C LYS A 19 -1.06 -23.38 -37.14
N GLY A 20 -0.42 -23.32 -35.97
CA GLY A 20 0.93 -22.83 -35.77
C GLY A 20 1.43 -23.42 -34.45
N GLU A 21 2.34 -24.37 -34.56
CA GLU A 21 3.14 -24.81 -33.43
C GLU A 21 4.00 -23.62 -32.99
N GLU A 22 3.67 -23.02 -31.85
CA GLU A 22 4.61 -22.19 -31.10
C GLU A 22 4.73 -22.79 -29.71
N GLN A 23 5.91 -23.38 -29.49
CA GLN A 23 6.40 -23.82 -28.20
C GLN A 23 6.22 -22.68 -27.20
N ARG A 24 5.30 -22.90 -26.26
CA ARG A 24 5.12 -22.03 -25.11
C ARG A 24 6.32 -22.29 -24.21
N ASN A 25 7.39 -21.52 -24.38
CA ASN A 25 8.43 -21.40 -23.38
C ASN A 25 7.78 -20.76 -22.15
N GLU A 26 7.29 -21.61 -21.25
CA GLU A 26 7.14 -21.26 -19.85
C GLU A 26 8.55 -21.08 -19.30
N GLU A 27 9.15 -19.91 -19.54
CA GLU A 27 10.23 -19.44 -18.70
C GLU A 27 9.65 -19.30 -17.29
N LYS A 28 9.79 -20.36 -16.50
CA LYS A 28 9.80 -20.27 -15.05
C LYS A 28 10.90 -19.27 -14.72
N HIS A 29 10.53 -18.01 -14.51
CA HIS A 29 11.35 -17.10 -13.74
C HIS A 29 11.48 -17.75 -12.36
N GLU A 30 12.58 -18.45 -12.17
CA GLU A 30 13.02 -18.94 -10.88
C GLU A 30 13.20 -17.69 -10.01
N THR A 31 12.19 -17.41 -9.19
CA THR A 31 12.26 -16.36 -8.17
C THR A 31 13.44 -16.71 -7.29
N ILE A 32 14.54 -15.98 -7.43
CA ILE A 32 15.66 -16.06 -6.51
C ILE A 32 15.09 -15.59 -5.17
N ALA A 33 14.67 -16.54 -4.34
CA ALA A 33 14.15 -16.26 -3.01
C ALA A 33 15.33 -15.75 -2.17
N THR A 34 15.36 -14.44 -2.00
CA THR A 34 16.27 -13.70 -1.12
C THR A 34 15.66 -13.60 0.29
N THR A 35 16.46 -13.28 1.30
CA THR A 35 15.99 -13.22 2.70
C THR A 35 15.63 -11.79 3.13
N LEU A 36 14.82 -11.64 4.18
CA LEU A 36 14.50 -10.31 4.74
C LEU A 36 15.77 -9.55 5.17
N GLY A 37 16.80 -10.25 5.66
CA GLY A 37 18.09 -9.67 6.03
C GLY A 37 18.90 -9.16 4.83
N GLU A 38 18.74 -9.76 3.64
CA GLU A 38 19.27 -9.19 2.40
C GLU A 38 18.48 -7.96 1.98
N LEU A 39 17.14 -8.02 2.10
CA LEU A 39 16.24 -6.91 1.76
C LEU A 39 16.48 -5.67 2.63
N ALA A 40 16.86 -5.87 3.90
CA ALA A 40 17.24 -4.83 4.85
C ALA A 40 18.45 -4.00 4.41
N LYS A 41 19.31 -4.53 3.52
CA LYS A 41 20.51 -3.82 3.02
C LYS A 41 20.18 -2.77 1.95
N ASN A 42 18.96 -2.76 1.42
CA ASN A 42 18.57 -1.89 0.30
C ASN A 42 18.21 -0.46 0.73
N GLU A 43 18.40 -0.08 2.00
CA GLU A 43 18.13 1.26 2.56
C GLU A 43 16.68 1.78 2.34
N HIS A 44 15.75 0.88 2.00
CA HIS A 44 14.33 1.16 1.92
C HIS A 44 13.63 0.91 3.26
N THR A 45 12.49 1.56 3.44
CA THR A 45 11.53 1.28 4.51
C THR A 45 10.36 0.49 3.95
N TYR A 46 9.80 -0.41 4.76
CA TYR A 46 8.76 -1.33 4.28
C TYR A 46 7.47 -1.18 5.07
N TRP A 47 6.36 -1.26 4.35
CA TRP A 47 5.06 -0.80 4.83
C TRP A 47 3.92 -1.67 4.31
N LYS A 48 2.80 -1.62 5.02
CA LYS A 48 1.51 -2.14 4.55
C LYS A 48 0.39 -1.23 5.03
N PHE A 49 -0.64 -1.06 4.20
CA PHE A 49 -1.94 -0.64 4.70
C PHE A 49 -2.64 -1.84 5.33
N SER A 50 -2.81 -1.81 6.65
CA SER A 50 -3.47 -2.85 7.44
C SER A 50 -4.81 -2.37 7.99
N GLN A 51 -5.58 -3.31 8.52
CA GLN A 51 -6.90 -3.05 9.07
C GLN A 51 -6.80 -2.94 10.59
N SER A 52 -7.34 -1.87 11.17
CA SER A 52 -7.51 -1.81 12.63
C SER A 52 -8.57 -2.82 13.12
N GLN A 53 -9.58 -3.10 12.30
CA GLN A 53 -10.62 -4.10 12.53
C GLN A 53 -11.10 -4.69 11.20
N SER A 54 -11.68 -5.89 11.24
CA SER A 54 -12.23 -6.57 10.06
C SER A 54 -13.19 -5.68 9.25
N GLY A 55 -13.07 -5.72 7.93
CA GLY A 55 -13.92 -4.96 6.99
C GLY A 55 -13.41 -3.57 6.61
N ARG A 56 -12.19 -3.20 7.03
CA ARG A 56 -11.53 -1.93 6.71
C ARG A 56 -10.52 -2.01 5.55
N SER A 57 -10.47 -3.13 4.84
CA SER A 57 -9.66 -3.32 3.62
C SER A 57 -10.48 -3.84 2.45
N ALA A 58 -9.90 -3.73 1.26
CA ALA A 58 -10.28 -4.54 0.11
C ALA A 58 -9.85 -6.02 0.26
N GLU A 59 -8.89 -6.32 1.13
CA GLU A 59 -8.50 -7.69 1.49
C GLU A 59 -9.55 -8.34 2.40
N PRO A 60 -9.98 -9.58 2.11
CA PRO A 60 -11.02 -10.26 2.88
C PRO A 60 -10.51 -10.87 4.20
N VAL A 61 -9.19 -10.97 4.38
CA VAL A 61 -8.57 -11.56 5.57
C VAL A 61 -8.16 -10.45 6.53
N TYR A 62 -8.42 -10.67 7.82
CA TYR A 62 -8.01 -9.76 8.89
C TYR A 62 -6.83 -10.38 9.64
N ILE A 63 -5.75 -9.63 9.78
CA ILE A 63 -4.58 -9.98 10.58
C ILE A 63 -4.26 -8.78 11.46
N GLN A 64 -4.03 -9.03 12.75
CA GLN A 64 -3.65 -8.00 13.70
C GLN A 64 -2.12 -7.81 13.67
N TYR A 65 -1.68 -6.57 13.47
CA TYR A 65 -0.27 -6.19 13.51
C TYR A 65 0.02 -5.45 14.81
N ILE A 66 0.85 -6.02 15.69
CA ILE A 66 1.17 -5.45 17.01
C ILE A 66 2.62 -4.97 17.01
N ALA A 67 2.84 -3.69 17.36
CA ALA A 67 4.18 -3.10 17.35
C ALA A 67 5.14 -3.84 18.30
N GLY A 68 6.34 -4.16 17.81
CA GLY A 68 7.35 -4.94 18.51
C GLY A 68 7.21 -6.46 18.36
N GLU A 69 6.13 -6.95 17.75
CA GLU A 69 5.85 -8.38 17.58
C GLU A 69 6.03 -8.85 16.14
N VAL A 70 6.43 -10.11 16.00
CA VAL A 70 6.46 -10.80 14.71
C VAL A 70 5.06 -11.27 14.36
N THR A 71 4.51 -10.74 13.28
CA THR A 71 3.28 -11.25 12.67
C THR A 71 3.64 -12.45 11.80
N ILE A 72 2.85 -13.52 11.88
CA ILE A 72 3.01 -14.75 11.10
C ILE A 72 1.75 -14.95 10.26
N ALA A 73 1.92 -15.31 8.97
CA ALA A 73 0.82 -15.69 8.11
C ALA A 73 0.08 -16.92 8.68
N GLU A 74 -1.25 -16.85 8.78
CA GLU A 74 -2.08 -17.96 9.29
C GLU A 74 -2.33 -19.08 8.27
N ASP A 75 -2.11 -18.79 6.99
CA ASP A 75 -2.40 -19.66 5.85
C ASP A 75 -1.13 -19.81 5.01
N ASP A 76 -0.62 -21.03 4.89
CA ASP A 76 0.59 -21.34 4.12
C ASP A 76 0.45 -20.96 2.63
N GLU A 77 -0.77 -20.75 2.12
CA GLU A 77 -1.03 -20.27 0.76
C GLU A 77 -1.18 -18.74 0.66
N LYS A 78 -1.21 -18.01 1.79
CA LYS A 78 -1.34 -16.54 1.81
C LYS A 78 -0.30 -15.89 2.72
N PHE A 79 0.76 -15.39 2.11
CA PHE A 79 1.82 -14.70 2.82
C PHE A 79 1.43 -13.27 3.19
N LEU A 80 2.19 -12.65 4.08
CA LEU A 80 2.03 -11.26 4.47
C LEU A 80 2.59 -10.36 3.36
N SER A 81 1.72 -9.60 2.70
CA SER A 81 2.11 -8.66 1.66
C SER A 81 2.63 -7.34 2.23
N PHE A 82 3.65 -6.76 1.59
CA PHE A 82 4.20 -5.46 1.96
C PHE A 82 4.86 -4.78 0.75
N VAL A 83 5.09 -3.47 0.85
CA VAL A 83 5.69 -2.64 -0.20
C VAL A 83 6.73 -1.70 0.40
N ASN A 84 7.60 -1.13 -0.42
CA ASN A 84 8.50 -0.05 0.04
C ASN A 84 7.79 1.32 0.08
N GLU A 85 8.46 2.34 0.63
CA GLU A 85 7.91 3.70 0.74
C GLU A 85 7.52 4.33 -0.60
N ASP A 86 8.16 3.94 -1.70
CA ASP A 86 7.87 4.50 -3.03
C ASP A 86 6.50 4.06 -3.55
N ASN A 87 5.97 2.95 -3.04
CA ASN A 87 4.74 2.34 -3.53
C ASN A 87 3.58 2.38 -2.52
N ILE A 88 3.85 2.63 -1.23
CA ILE A 88 2.83 2.55 -0.18
C ILE A 88 1.62 3.46 -0.43
N ALA A 89 1.83 4.66 -0.96
CA ALA A 89 0.75 5.57 -1.29
C ALA A 89 -0.25 4.99 -2.30
N LYS A 90 0.18 4.13 -3.23
CA LYS A 90 -0.72 3.47 -4.19
C LYS A 90 -1.66 2.46 -3.51
N CYS A 91 -1.37 2.06 -2.28
CA CYS A 91 -2.01 0.98 -1.56
C CYS A 91 -3.09 1.44 -0.55
N TYR A 92 -3.51 2.72 -0.58
CA TYR A 92 -4.44 3.31 0.40
C TYR A 92 -5.80 2.60 0.50
N MET A 93 -6.16 1.78 -0.50
CA MET A 93 -7.40 1.00 -0.50
C MET A 93 -7.35 -0.23 0.43
N TYR A 94 -6.17 -0.62 0.92
CA TYR A 94 -5.97 -1.86 1.66
C TYR A 94 -6.05 -1.75 3.19
N GLY A 95 -6.42 -0.57 3.71
CA GLY A 95 -6.50 -0.43 5.15
C GLY A 95 -6.87 0.96 5.62
N ASP A 96 -6.85 1.11 6.93
CA ASP A 96 -7.02 2.36 7.67
C ASP A 96 -5.89 2.62 8.67
N VAL A 97 -4.89 1.72 8.70
CA VAL A 97 -3.66 1.84 9.48
C VAL A 97 -2.49 1.68 8.53
N LEU A 98 -1.50 2.58 8.62
CA LEU A 98 -0.22 2.43 7.98
C LEU A 98 0.71 1.69 8.94
N THR A 99 1.01 0.43 8.64
CA THR A 99 1.92 -0.41 9.42
C THR A 99 3.32 -0.33 8.82
N LYS A 100 4.30 0.03 9.65
CA LYS A 100 5.72 0.00 9.34
C LYS A 100 6.32 -1.31 9.81
N PHE A 101 7.15 -1.94 8.98
CA PHE A 101 7.90 -3.13 9.33
C PHE A 101 9.36 -2.78 9.64
N CYS A 102 9.91 -3.49 10.63
CA CYS A 102 11.30 -3.35 11.02
C CYS A 102 12.18 -4.17 10.07
N PHE A 103 13.19 -3.51 9.50
CA PHE A 103 14.25 -4.12 8.69
C PHE A 103 15.62 -3.67 9.22
N ASP A 104 15.80 -3.70 10.53
CA ASP A 104 17.02 -3.28 11.21
C ASP A 104 17.81 -4.49 11.72
N MET A 105 19.01 -4.70 11.16
CA MET A 105 19.91 -5.78 11.56
C MET A 105 20.47 -5.65 12.98
N GLN A 106 20.25 -4.52 13.66
CA GLN A 106 20.59 -4.32 15.07
C GLN A 106 19.44 -4.67 16.01
N ASN A 107 18.21 -4.85 15.48
CA ASN A 107 17.05 -5.21 16.29
C ASN A 107 17.02 -6.72 16.57
N GLU A 108 17.07 -7.10 17.85
CA GLU A 108 17.12 -8.51 18.28
C GLU A 108 15.93 -9.35 17.78
N ASN A 109 14.74 -8.76 17.65
CA ASN A 109 13.57 -9.47 17.14
C ASN A 109 13.62 -9.62 15.61
N PHE A 110 14.20 -8.65 14.90
CA PHE A 110 14.37 -8.75 13.46
C PHE A 110 15.42 -9.82 13.10
N VAL A 111 16.53 -9.85 13.85
CA VAL A 111 17.60 -10.87 13.66
C VAL A 111 17.04 -12.29 13.77
N LYS A 112 16.01 -12.53 14.58
CA LYS A 112 15.36 -13.85 14.69
C LYS A 112 14.61 -14.27 13.41
N ILE A 113 14.25 -13.32 12.55
CA ILE A 113 13.51 -13.57 11.30
C ILE A 113 14.28 -13.12 10.05
N CYS A 114 15.54 -12.69 10.15
CA CYS A 114 16.27 -12.13 9.01
C CYS A 114 16.55 -13.17 7.92
N ASP A 115 16.59 -14.46 8.25
CA ASP A 115 16.75 -15.55 7.30
C ASP A 115 15.42 -15.99 6.66
N GLU A 116 14.30 -15.40 7.08
CA GLU A 116 13.00 -15.64 6.45
C GLU A 116 13.05 -15.23 4.98
N LYS A 117 12.50 -16.08 4.11
CA LYS A 117 12.46 -15.81 2.67
C LYS A 117 11.40 -14.76 2.38
N TYR A 118 11.64 -13.99 1.34
CA TYR A 118 10.60 -13.19 0.71
C TYR A 118 10.52 -13.49 -0.78
N HIS A 119 9.37 -13.17 -1.36
CA HIS A 119 9.15 -13.20 -2.79
C HIS A 119 8.79 -11.80 -3.25
N TYR A 120 9.44 -11.31 -4.30
CA TYR A 120 8.95 -10.13 -5.02
C TYR A 120 7.90 -10.59 -6.04
N ILE A 121 6.64 -10.25 -5.80
CA ILE A 121 5.52 -10.58 -6.68
C ILE A 121 5.23 -9.46 -7.69
N GLY A 122 5.75 -8.25 -7.43
CA GLY A 122 5.75 -7.15 -8.37
C GLY A 122 4.37 -6.59 -8.69
N GLY A 123 4.05 -6.47 -9.99
CA GLY A 123 2.82 -5.83 -10.47
C GLY A 123 2.85 -4.30 -10.39
N GLY A 124 1.69 -3.67 -10.55
CA GLY A 124 1.56 -2.20 -10.53
C GLY A 124 1.85 -1.55 -9.16
N LEU A 125 1.90 -2.36 -8.11
CA LEU A 125 2.09 -1.95 -6.72
C LEU A 125 3.48 -2.28 -6.17
N GLY A 126 4.31 -3.06 -6.88
CA GLY A 126 5.68 -3.37 -6.43
C GLY A 126 5.70 -4.19 -5.14
N GLU A 127 4.84 -5.20 -5.05
CA GLU A 127 4.59 -5.96 -3.82
C GLU A 127 5.66 -7.03 -3.56
N TYR A 128 5.92 -7.24 -2.28
CA TYR A 128 6.68 -8.33 -1.70
C TYR A 128 5.76 -9.15 -0.80
N GLU A 129 6.12 -10.42 -0.56
CA GLU A 129 5.43 -11.28 0.38
C GLU A 129 6.40 -12.13 1.19
N SER A 130 6.08 -12.39 2.46
CA SER A 130 6.86 -13.25 3.36
C SER A 130 5.96 -13.90 4.42
N GLN A 131 6.39 -15.02 5.01
CA GLN A 131 5.61 -15.68 6.07
C GLN A 131 5.65 -14.91 7.39
N LYS A 132 6.73 -14.16 7.66
CA LYS A 132 6.93 -13.43 8.91
C LYS A 132 7.33 -12.00 8.65
N LEU A 133 6.77 -11.07 9.42
CA LEU A 133 7.18 -9.66 9.41
C LEU A 133 7.20 -9.13 10.83
N LEU A 134 8.28 -8.45 11.21
CA LEU A 134 8.36 -7.74 12.49
C LEU A 134 7.73 -6.37 12.33
N VAL A 135 6.74 -6.06 13.16
CA VAL A 135 6.08 -4.74 13.15
C VAL A 135 6.93 -3.76 13.96
N GLU A 136 7.27 -2.62 13.34
CA GLU A 136 7.95 -1.52 14.02
C GLU A 136 6.93 -0.57 14.66
N ALA A 137 5.94 -0.13 13.89
CA ALA A 137 4.97 0.87 14.33
C ALA A 137 3.66 0.78 13.52
N ASN A 138 2.58 1.31 14.10
CA ASN A 138 1.29 1.45 13.45
C ASN A 138 0.83 2.91 13.54
N TYR A 139 0.42 3.48 12.42
CA TYR A 139 -0.06 4.86 12.34
C TYR A 139 -1.49 4.88 11.80
N SER A 140 -2.42 5.40 12.60
CA SER A 140 -3.84 5.42 12.23
C SER A 140 -4.12 6.55 11.24
N LEU A 141 -4.87 6.28 10.17
CA LEU A 141 -5.38 7.33 9.25
C LEU A 141 -6.44 8.24 9.91
N LYS A 142 -6.87 7.92 11.13
CA LYS A 142 -7.65 8.84 11.96
C LYS A 142 -6.84 10.06 12.37
N GLU A 143 -5.52 9.93 12.46
CA GLU A 143 -4.61 11.00 12.87
C GLU A 143 -4.12 11.79 11.66
N MET A 144 -4.19 13.12 11.72
CA MET A 144 -3.80 13.98 10.60
C MET A 144 -2.32 13.84 10.25
N ASP A 145 -1.45 13.68 11.24
CA ASP A 145 -0.01 13.47 11.04
C ASP A 145 0.28 12.23 10.18
N THR A 146 -0.56 11.19 10.27
CA THR A 146 -0.44 10.01 9.40
C THR A 146 -0.75 10.34 7.95
N ILE A 147 -1.76 11.18 7.70
CA ILE A 147 -2.10 11.66 6.35
C ILE A 147 -0.97 12.50 5.78
N VAL A 148 -0.42 13.42 6.58
CA VAL A 148 0.74 14.24 6.20
C VAL A 148 1.93 13.36 5.87
N MET A 149 2.25 12.39 6.73
CA MET A 149 3.33 11.43 6.50
C MET A 149 3.12 10.64 5.20
N LEU A 150 1.92 10.14 4.94
CA LEU A 150 1.58 9.42 3.71
C LEU A 150 1.79 10.29 2.45
N ILE A 151 1.37 11.55 2.50
CA ILE A 151 1.55 12.49 1.39
C ILE A 151 3.04 12.76 1.13
N LYS A 152 3.85 12.88 2.19
CA LYS A 152 5.32 13.06 2.08
C LYS A 152 6.02 11.85 1.46
N MET A 153 5.45 10.66 1.56
CA MET A 153 5.96 9.45 0.90
C MET A 153 5.62 9.41 -0.60
N VAL A 154 4.73 10.27 -1.11
CA VAL A 154 4.36 10.27 -2.52
C VAL A 154 5.53 10.76 -3.40
N LYS A 155 6.12 9.86 -4.18
CA LYS A 155 7.15 10.22 -5.17
C LYS A 155 6.59 10.72 -6.51
N GLN A 156 5.43 10.20 -6.90
CA GLN A 156 4.82 10.49 -8.20
C GLN A 156 3.55 11.33 -8.00
N PRO A 157 3.47 12.56 -8.54
CA PRO A 157 2.31 13.44 -8.35
C PRO A 157 0.99 12.83 -8.82
N SER A 158 1.04 11.96 -9.83
CA SER A 158 -0.11 11.18 -10.29
C SER A 158 -0.69 10.25 -9.21
N THR A 159 0.14 9.75 -8.29
CA THR A 159 -0.31 8.95 -7.14
C THR A 159 -1.06 9.82 -6.14
N PHE A 160 -0.58 11.04 -5.88
CA PHE A 160 -1.31 12.00 -5.04
C PHE A 160 -2.67 12.36 -5.65
N ILE A 161 -2.71 12.65 -6.95
CA ILE A 161 -3.97 12.91 -7.68
C ILE A 161 -4.96 11.74 -7.50
N SER A 162 -4.45 10.49 -7.44
CA SER A 162 -5.28 9.30 -7.25
C SER A 162 -5.97 9.24 -5.88
N PHE A 163 -5.51 9.98 -4.86
CA PHE A 163 -6.21 10.09 -3.57
C PHE A 163 -7.59 10.73 -3.70
N TYR A 164 -7.81 11.52 -4.76
CA TYR A 164 -9.08 12.20 -5.02
C TYR A 164 -9.89 11.55 -6.15
N LYS A 165 -9.29 10.62 -6.91
CA LYS A 165 -9.93 9.97 -8.05
C LYS A 165 -10.33 8.53 -7.73
N SER A 166 -11.59 8.18 -8.00
CA SER A 166 -12.17 6.85 -7.75
C SER A 166 -11.87 5.84 -8.86
N PHE A 167 -10.60 5.55 -9.15
CA PHE A 167 -10.23 4.63 -10.24
C PHE A 167 -10.55 3.15 -9.93
N TYR A 168 -10.42 2.73 -8.67
CA TYR A 168 -10.55 1.32 -8.25
C TYR A 168 -11.49 1.14 -7.03
N GLY A 169 -12.34 2.14 -6.77
CA GLY A 169 -13.19 2.18 -5.58
C GLY A 169 -13.30 3.60 -5.00
N PRO A 170 -13.78 3.75 -3.75
CA PRO A 170 -13.83 5.05 -3.11
C PRO A 170 -12.43 5.65 -3.00
N ASN A 171 -12.33 6.95 -3.26
CA ASN A 171 -11.08 7.70 -3.09
C ASN A 171 -10.73 7.81 -1.59
N LEU A 172 -9.55 8.35 -1.26
CA LEU A 172 -9.06 8.37 0.12
C LEU A 172 -10.02 9.15 1.05
N GLU A 173 -10.46 10.34 0.64
CA GLU A 173 -11.43 11.15 1.41
C GLU A 173 -12.73 10.38 1.68
N GLN A 174 -13.31 9.74 0.67
CA GLN A 174 -14.53 8.94 0.80
C GLN A 174 -14.32 7.75 1.76
N ARG A 175 -13.15 7.13 1.76
CA ARG A 175 -12.81 6.05 2.70
C ARG A 175 -12.69 6.56 4.13
N LEU A 176 -12.03 7.69 4.34
CA LEU A 176 -11.92 8.31 5.66
C LEU A 176 -13.31 8.63 6.23
N ARG A 177 -14.20 9.21 5.41
CA ARG A 177 -15.61 9.45 5.81
C ARG A 177 -16.35 8.15 6.12
N LYS A 178 -16.16 7.10 5.32
CA LYS A 178 -16.75 5.76 5.58
C LYS A 178 -16.31 5.18 6.93
N TYR A 179 -15.09 5.46 7.38
CA TYR A 179 -14.56 5.03 8.67
C TYR A 179 -14.84 6.03 9.81
N GLU A 180 -15.65 7.05 9.55
CA GLU A 180 -15.99 8.11 10.51
C GLU A 180 -14.78 8.95 10.96
N TYR A 181 -13.71 8.96 10.16
CA TYR A 181 -12.52 9.78 10.36
C TYR A 181 -12.75 11.17 9.75
N ASN A 182 -13.75 11.88 10.29
CA ASN A 182 -14.25 13.12 9.70
C ASN A 182 -13.19 14.22 9.68
N GLU A 183 -12.37 14.34 10.73
CA GLU A 183 -11.35 15.38 10.81
C GLU A 183 -10.27 15.24 9.72
N THR A 184 -9.76 14.02 9.49
CA THR A 184 -8.80 13.79 8.42
C THR A 184 -9.44 13.80 7.03
N ALA A 185 -10.72 13.43 6.93
CA ALA A 185 -11.47 13.65 5.70
C ALA A 185 -11.64 15.14 5.37
N ASP A 186 -11.91 15.98 6.38
CA ASP A 186 -12.06 17.42 6.23
C ASP A 186 -10.72 18.08 5.85
N PHE A 187 -9.59 17.56 6.36
CA PHE A 187 -8.27 17.98 5.89
C PHE A 187 -8.06 17.66 4.40
N MET A 188 -8.47 16.48 3.93
CA MET A 188 -8.42 16.14 2.50
C MET A 188 -9.36 17.04 1.67
N SER A 189 -10.56 17.35 2.16
CA SER A 189 -11.48 18.29 1.50
C SER A 189 -10.87 19.70 1.44
N TYR A 190 -10.23 20.16 2.51
CA TYR A 190 -9.54 21.44 2.57
C TYR A 190 -8.46 21.54 1.48
N ILE A 191 -7.62 20.51 1.33
CA ILE A 191 -6.60 20.47 0.28
C ILE A 191 -7.24 20.59 -1.10
N ARG A 192 -8.30 19.83 -1.35
CA ARG A 192 -9.04 19.80 -2.63
C ARG A 192 -9.66 21.15 -2.98
N GLU A 193 -10.15 21.89 -1.99
CA GLU A 193 -10.91 23.14 -2.17
C GLU A 193 -10.00 24.38 -2.27
N ASN A 194 -8.84 24.35 -1.62
CA ASN A 194 -7.94 25.51 -1.52
C ASN A 194 -6.67 25.39 -2.36
N HIS A 195 -6.38 24.22 -2.95
CA HIS A 195 -5.15 24.00 -3.72
C HIS A 195 -5.42 23.29 -5.05
N ALA A 196 -4.58 23.57 -6.05
CA ALA A 196 -4.67 23.02 -7.41
C ALA A 196 -4.23 21.54 -7.48
N TYR A 197 -4.99 20.63 -6.89
CA TYR A 197 -4.59 19.23 -6.72
C TYR A 197 -4.60 18.39 -8.02
N ASP A 198 -5.31 18.82 -9.06
CA ASP A 198 -5.67 17.99 -10.22
C ASP A 198 -4.65 18.04 -11.38
N SER A 199 -3.70 18.97 -11.31
CA SER A 199 -2.54 19.08 -12.20
C SER A 199 -1.29 18.43 -11.60
N LEU A 200 -0.35 17.99 -12.43
CA LEU A 200 0.91 17.42 -11.96
C LEU A 200 1.73 18.46 -11.16
N GLU A 201 1.75 19.71 -11.62
CA GLU A 201 2.47 20.80 -10.98
C GLU A 201 1.88 21.18 -9.63
N GLY A 202 0.55 21.32 -9.53
CA GLY A 202 -0.09 21.64 -8.26
C GLY A 202 -0.06 20.46 -7.27
N ALA A 203 -0.14 19.21 -7.73
CA ALA A 203 0.11 18.05 -6.90
C ALA A 203 1.55 18.03 -6.34
N LYS A 204 2.57 18.34 -7.14
CA LYS A 204 3.96 18.50 -6.66
C LYS A 204 4.06 19.60 -5.61
N GLU A 205 3.40 20.73 -5.84
CA GLU A 205 3.41 21.86 -4.90
C GLU A 205 2.81 21.47 -3.56
N ILE A 206 1.67 20.77 -3.55
CA ILE A 206 1.03 20.29 -2.32
C ILE A 206 1.96 19.32 -1.57
N ILE A 207 2.53 18.32 -2.26
CA ILE A 207 3.45 17.36 -1.62
C ILE A 207 4.62 18.10 -0.95
N ASN A 208 5.21 19.09 -1.62
CA ASN A 208 6.35 19.85 -1.10
C ASN A 208 5.98 20.81 0.04
N LYS A 209 4.72 21.26 0.11
CA LYS A 209 4.25 22.24 1.09
C LYS A 209 3.33 21.63 2.16
N ILE A 210 3.18 20.31 2.21
CA ILE A 210 2.16 19.66 3.03
C ILE A 210 2.26 20.00 4.53
N ASP A 211 3.47 20.20 5.05
CA ASP A 211 3.67 20.63 6.45
C ASP A 211 3.14 22.05 6.72
N ALA A 212 3.23 22.95 5.73
CA ALA A 212 2.67 24.31 5.85
C ALA A 212 1.14 24.28 5.68
N ILE A 213 0.64 23.48 4.74
CA ILE A 213 -0.79 23.31 4.47
C ILE A 213 -1.51 22.69 5.68
N SER A 214 -0.90 21.70 6.35
CA SER A 214 -1.47 21.10 7.56
C SER A 214 -1.56 22.11 8.70
N LYS A 215 -0.54 22.95 8.86
CA LYS A 215 -0.55 24.04 9.85
C LYS A 215 -1.65 25.07 9.55
N GLU A 216 -1.77 25.50 8.30
CA GLU A 216 -2.81 26.44 7.87
C GLU A 216 -4.22 25.90 8.16
N PHE A 217 -4.46 24.62 7.85
CA PHE A 217 -5.72 23.95 8.16
C PHE A 217 -6.05 24.00 9.66
N LEU A 218 -5.09 23.68 10.53
CA LEU A 218 -5.28 23.72 11.98
C LEU A 218 -5.57 25.13 12.50
N GLU A 219 -4.95 26.16 11.92
CA GLU A 219 -5.16 27.56 12.30
C GLU A 219 -6.52 28.11 11.84
N SER A 220 -7.14 27.49 10.84
CA SER A 220 -8.44 27.91 10.29
C SER A 220 -9.67 27.44 11.09
N ARG A 221 -9.46 26.64 12.15
CA ARG A 221 -10.52 25.95 12.91
C ARG A 221 -10.89 26.66 14.22
#